data_AF-A0A3A2Z0R3-F1
#
_entry.id   AF-A0A3A2Z0R3-F1
#
_cell.length_a   1.000
_cell.length_b   1.000
_cell.length_c   1.000
_cell.angle_alpha   90.00
_cell.angle_beta   90.00
_cell.angle_gamma   90.00
#
_symmetry.space_group_name_H-M   'P 1'
#
loop_
_entity.id
_entity.type
_entity.pdbx_description
1 polymer ?
#
loop_
_entity_poly.entity_id
_entity_poly.type
_entity_poly.pdbx_seq_one_letter_code
_entity_poly.pdbx_strand_id
1 'polypeptide(L)' 'MFFANEQRENVREENPGISFGQVGKVLGDKWKALSDKQREPYEKKAAADKKRYGDEKAKYNAGEDDDDED' A
#
# COMPACT_ATOMS: atom_id res chain seq x y z
N MET A 1 -0.38 -1.41 0.09
CA MET A 1 -0.03 -0.57 1.25
C MET A 1 -0.03 -1.31 2.60
N PHE A 2 -0.51 -2.56 2.71
CA PHE A 2 -0.60 -3.29 3.98
C PHE A 2 0.73 -3.47 4.72
N PHE A 3 1.74 -4.06 4.07
CA PHE A 3 3.06 -4.28 4.68
C PHE A 3 3.73 -2.98 5.12
N ALA A 4 3.71 -1.96 4.25
CA ALA A 4 4.33 -0.67 4.53
C ALA A 4 3.68 0.02 5.74
N ASN A 5 2.35 -0.03 5.88
CA ASN A 5 1.67 0.56 7.03
C ASN A 5 2.03 -0.14 8.34
N GLU A 6 2.05 -1.47 8.35
CA GLU A 6 2.34 -2.29 9.53
C GLU A 6 3.82 -2.16 9.96
N GLN A 7 4.74 -2.07 9.00
CA GLN A 7 6.17 -1.93 9.28
C GLN A 7 6.64 -0.49 9.46
N ARG A 8 5.85 0.52 9.06
CA ARG A 8 6.25 1.93 9.17
C ARG A 8 6.51 2.35 10.61
N GLU A 9 5.68 1.89 11.54
CA GLU A 9 5.86 2.14 12.98
C GLU A 9 7.12 1.43 13.48
N ASN A 10 7.26 0.13 13.22
CA ASN A 10 8.46 -0.63 13.59
C ASN A 10 9.74 0.03 13.07
N VAL A 11 9.77 0.49 11.80
CA VAL A 11 10.95 1.15 11.23
C VAL A 11 11.25 2.48 11.95
N ARG A 12 10.23 3.22 12.39
CA ARG A 12 10.40 4.47 13.15
C ARG A 12 10.87 4.21 14.58
N GLU A 13 10.40 3.14 15.21
CA GLU A 13 10.84 2.74 16.53
C GLU A 13 12.28 2.22 16.51
N GLU A 14 12.63 1.40 15.52
CA GLU A 14 14.01 0.92 15.30
C GLU A 14 14.97 2.05 14.89
N ASN A 15 14.46 3.11 14.25
CA ASN A 15 15.25 4.23 13.75
C ASN A 15 14.66 5.57 14.22
N PRO A 16 14.85 5.94 15.50
CA PRO A 16 14.32 7.19 16.04
C PRO A 16 14.88 8.38 15.25
N GLY A 17 13.99 9.23 14.75
CA GLY A 17 14.35 10.41 13.93
C GLY A 17 14.47 10.16 12.43
N ILE A 18 14.19 8.94 11.94
CA ILE A 18 14.19 8.65 10.51
C ILE A 18 13.17 9.52 9.74
N SER A 19 13.61 10.10 8.62
CA SER A 19 12.74 10.91 7.76
C SER A 19 11.74 10.04 7.00
N PHE A 20 10.58 10.60 6.66
CA PHE A 20 9.53 9.86 5.94
C PHE A 20 10.02 9.25 4.62
N GLY A 21 10.83 9.98 3.85
CA GLY A 21 11.42 9.47 2.60
C GLY A 21 12.34 8.27 2.83
N GLN A 22 13.13 8.28 3.91
CA GLN A 22 13.98 7.15 4.27
C GLN A 22 13.17 5.95 4.75
N VAL A 23 12.09 6.17 5.50
CA VAL A 23 11.16 5.09 5.90
C VAL A 23 10.64 4.35 4.66
N GLY A 24 10.20 5.09 3.62
CA GLY A 24 9.76 4.48 2.37
C GLY A 24 10.83 3.62 1.71
N LYS A 25 12.09 4.08 1.74
CA LYS A 25 13.23 3.34 1.18
C LYS A 25 13.49 2.04 1.96
N VAL A 26 13.57 2.12 3.29
CA VAL A 26 13.77 0.96 4.18
C VAL A 26 12.64 -0.05 4.02
N LEU A 27 11.39 0.40 3.95
CA LEU A 27 10.24 -0.47 3.73
C LEU A 27 10.29 -1.17 2.38
N GLY A 28 10.73 -0.47 1.33
CA GLY A 28 10.95 -1.05 0.00
C GLY A 28 12.04 -2.13 0.02
N ASP A 29 13.14 -1.89 0.73
CA ASP A 29 14.22 -2.86 0.88
C ASP A 29 13.79 -4.06 1.74
N LYS A 30 13.09 -3.84 2.86
CA LYS A 30 12.51 -4.92 3.68
C LYS A 30 11.52 -5.75 2.86
N TRP A 31 10.66 -5.12 2.06
CA TRP A 31 9.74 -5.82 1.16
C TRP A 31 10.50 -6.71 0.18
N LYS A 32 11.55 -6.18 -0.49
CA LYS A 32 12.41 -6.94 -1.40
C LYS A 32 13.23 -8.04 -0.71
N ALA A 33 13.46 -7.93 0.59
CA ALA A 33 14.12 -8.95 1.39
C ALA A 33 13.17 -10.05 1.90
N LEU A 34 11.85 -9.80 1.96
CA LEU A 34 10.88 -10.84 2.31
C LEU A 34 10.91 -11.98 1.30
N SER A 35 10.73 -13.20 1.78
CA SER A 35 10.49 -14.38 0.93
C SER A 35 9.08 -14.39 0.35
N ASP A 36 8.87 -15.13 -0.75
CA ASP A 36 7.55 -15.23 -1.40
C ASP A 36 6.46 -15.70 -0.44
N LYS A 37 6.78 -16.62 0.47
CA LYS A 37 5.84 -17.10 1.52
C LYS A 37 5.41 -15.99 2.48
N GLN A 38 6.31 -15.05 2.78
CA GLN A 38 6.00 -13.93 3.67
C GLN A 38 5.26 -12.82 2.93
N ARG A 39 5.52 -12.63 1.63
CA ARG A 39 4.81 -11.66 0.79
C ARG A 39 3.42 -12.12 0.43
N GLU A 40 3.22 -13.42 0.20
CA GLU A 40 1.96 -14.03 -0.22
C GLU A 40 0.72 -13.53 0.55
N PRO A 41 0.68 -13.48 1.89
CA PRO A 41 -0.47 -12.94 2.61
C PRO A 41 -0.72 -11.45 2.33
N TYR A 42 0.34 -10.65 2.20
CA TYR A 42 0.22 -9.22 1.90
C TYR A 42 -0.17 -8.97 0.44
N GLU A 43 0.31 -9.78 -0.49
CA GLU A 43 -0.08 -9.72 -1.90
C GLU A 43 -1.52 -10.17 -2.10
N LYS A 44 -1.97 -11.24 -1.41
CA LYS A 44 -3.38 -11.65 -1.40
C LYS A 44 -4.29 -10.54 -0.85
N LYS A 45 -3.91 -9.92 0.28
CA LYS A 45 -4.64 -8.76 0.83
C LYS A 45 -4.67 -7.59 -0.15
N ALA A 46 -3.54 -7.27 -0.78
CA ALA A 46 -3.45 -6.20 -1.78
C ALA A 46 -4.27 -6.49 -3.03
N ALA A 47 -4.28 -7.73 -3.52
CA ALA A 47 -5.07 -8.16 -4.67
C ALA A 47 -6.58 -8.12 -4.36
N ALA A 48 -6.99 -8.59 -3.18
CA ALA A 48 -8.38 -8.52 -2.74
C ALA A 48 -8.86 -7.06 -2.60
N ASP A 49 -8.05 -6.20 -1.99
CA ASP A 49 -8.39 -4.78 -1.85
C ASP A 49 -8.36 -4.03 -3.20
N LYS A 50 -7.42 -4.37 -4.10
CA LYS A 50 -7.41 -3.84 -5.48
C LYS A 50 -8.67 -4.24 -6.25
N LYS A 51 -9.16 -5.47 -6.08
CA LYS A 51 -10.41 -5.91 -6.69
C LYS A 51 -11.60 -5.12 -6.13
N ARG A 52 -11.69 -5.00 -4.80
CA ARG A 52 -12.74 -4.21 -4.14
C ARG A 52 -12.71 -2.76 -4.61
N TYR A 53 -11.55 -2.12 -4.62
CA TYR A 53 -11.39 -0.75 -5.11
C TYR A 53 -11.69 -0.64 -6.62
N GLY A 54 -11.38 -1.67 -7.43
CA GLY A 54 -11.75 -1.71 -8.84
C GLY A 54 -13.27 -1.78 -9.06
N ASP A 55 -13.97 -2.64 -8.31
CA ASP A 55 -15.43 -2.76 -8.32
C ASP A 55 -16.13 -1.50 -7.76
N GLU A 56 -15.60 -0.91 -6.68
CA GLU A 56 -16.09 0.36 -6.12
C GLU A 56 -15.79 1.53 -7.06
N LYS A 57 -14.60 1.60 -7.65
CA LYS A 57 -14.25 2.63 -8.64
C LYS A 57 -15.06 2.49 -9.93
N ALA A 58 -15.39 1.27 -10.38
CA ALA A 58 -16.27 1.10 -11.53
C ALA A 58 -17.71 1.56 -11.23
N LYS A 59 -18.19 1.39 -9.99
CA LYS A 59 -19.47 1.93 -9.54
C LYS A 59 -19.46 3.45 -9.33
N TYR A 60 -18.31 4.01 -8.95
CA TYR A 60 -18.13 5.44 -8.76
C TYR A 60 -17.93 6.18 -10.09
N ASN A 61 -17.11 5.64 -11.00
CA ASN A 61 -16.92 6.17 -12.36
C ASN A 61 -18.19 6.08 -13.22
N ALA A 62 -19.15 5.20 -12.91
CA ALA A 62 -20.46 5.21 -13.58
C ALA A 62 -21.39 6.35 -13.10
N GLY A 63 -20.93 7.19 -12.17
CA GLY A 63 -21.62 8.40 -11.70
C GLY A 63 -20.74 9.67 -11.74
N GLU A 64 -19.55 9.61 -12.33
CA GLU A 64 -18.60 10.74 -12.45
C GLU A 64 -18.10 10.92 -13.91
N ASP A 65 -18.91 10.56 -14.90
CA ASP A 65 -18.75 11.05 -16.28
C ASP A 65 -19.48 12.41 -16.49
N ASP A 66 -19.82 13.12 -15.40
CA ASP A 66 -20.47 14.44 -15.39
C ASP A 66 -19.91 15.27 -14.22
N ASP A 67 -18.63 15.67 -14.25
CA ASP A 67 -18.09 16.90 -13.59
C ASP A 67 -16.55 17.08 -13.81
N ASP A 68 -16.06 16.94 -15.04
CA ASP A 68 -14.73 17.47 -15.41
C ASP A 68 -14.80 18.11 -16.81
N GLU A 69 -15.82 18.95 -17.03
CA GLU A 69 -15.85 20.01 -18.06
C GLU A 69 -16.90 21.10 -17.70
N ASP A 70 -16.60 21.97 -16.71
CA ASP A 70 -16.71 23.46 -16.72
C ASP A 70 -16.25 24.09 -15.38
#